data_AF-A0A4R8M212-F1
#
_entry.id   AF-A0A4R8M212-F1
#
_cell.length_a   1.000
_cell.length_b   1.000
_cell.length_c   1.000
_cell.angle_alpha   90.00
_cell.angle_beta   90.00
_cell.angle_gamma   90.00
#
_symmetry.space_group_name_H-M   'P 1'
#
loop_
_entity.id
_entity.type
_entity.pdbx_description
1 polymer ?
#
loop_
_entity_poly.entity_id
_entity_poly.type
_entity_poly.pdbx_seq_one_letter_code
_entity_poly.pdbx_strand_id
1 'polypeptide(L)'
;MTLRNTPCSDFRSYSPRTLKKSSLVLLLLLVLLSAGEAFGAQTVRKDAFIAQLFQARGFAAPSGEKDLVRAALELDVIPVPEGRLDAPITMKEAIVFAVHSLGLASVADVLSGAPLPFRDVGSLKPLERGYLAAALNMNPPLLKKNVTSFGPAKKVTPKEAQNIAAIVRAARKGLSLSAKYSPVKGMTVQVHREGLQDRPPKWRAAANGFESREEAELFRDALAGKGVEGTVDSQNYDWRVRSALSDTYGPIREFLAACESLGRKGVVFPSPVSWDTPGAPRFWIMVILDPARFDIRPVFAPEGLYTLAPLSSMTTGAMAAVNGGYFSISGKERGAPIGAIIERGVMVNPPYKGRTILGWNGKNQAAFGQMEWRAEVHFPGGGFMDVTGLNRTVRGDGVVIFTRHFGECTPPFSGPVVEVVLDGDTCVEVRREGGNPIPPGKRVLAVYGTPARFAESIVPGDRIRIAQTVNDGDPYWTSMTNAIQGGPFLVRKGILSMETENLNDSIVNKRHPRSVIGLTEKGQWFFFVGDGRNAVHSVGFTLAETAEILKKNGVSYALNLDGGGSSTLFAGGRIMNVLSDGRERPVSYGVGAFPKGGN
;
A
#
# COMPACT_ATOMS: atom_id res chain seq x y z
N MET A 1 -85.72 -67.39 -37.49
CA MET A 1 -86.15 -66.42 -38.52
C MET A 1 -84.89 -65.83 -39.16
N THR A 2 -84.39 -66.42 -40.26
CA THR A 2 -84.60 -65.97 -41.65
C THR A 2 -84.00 -64.56 -41.89
N LEU A 3 -82.98 -64.32 -42.75
CA LEU A 3 -82.61 -64.93 -44.02
C LEU A 3 -81.17 -64.52 -44.46
N ARG A 4 -80.49 -65.45 -45.16
CA ARG A 4 -79.70 -65.30 -46.43
C ARG A 4 -78.47 -64.37 -46.43
N ASN A 5 -77.35 -64.64 -47.13
CA ASN A 5 -76.99 -65.60 -48.17
C ASN A 5 -75.45 -65.73 -48.23
N THR A 6 -74.99 -66.96 -48.48
CA THR A 6 -73.70 -67.44 -49.00
C THR A 6 -73.40 -66.92 -50.44
N PRO A 7 -72.32 -67.32 -51.19
CA PRO A 7 -71.11 -68.14 -50.89
C PRO A 7 -69.78 -67.70 -51.61
N CYS A 8 -68.71 -68.52 -51.45
CA CYS A 8 -67.64 -68.92 -52.40
C CYS A 8 -66.72 -67.84 -53.05
N SER A 9 -65.47 -68.09 -53.43
CA SER A 9 -64.49 -69.18 -53.30
C SER A 9 -63.15 -68.66 -53.89
N ASP A 10 -62.08 -69.42 -53.66
CA ASP A 10 -60.87 -69.57 -54.50
C ASP A 10 -59.65 -68.61 -54.42
N PHE A 11 -58.61 -69.14 -53.76
CA PHE A 11 -57.33 -69.55 -54.36
C PHE A 11 -56.69 -68.70 -55.48
N ARG A 12 -55.58 -68.00 -55.16
CA ARG A 12 -54.18 -68.39 -55.50
C ARG A 12 -53.15 -67.26 -55.30
N SER A 13 -52.06 -67.64 -54.62
CA SER A 13 -50.63 -67.26 -54.77
C SER A 13 -50.19 -65.81 -55.00
N TYR A 14 -49.30 -65.29 -54.13
CA TYR A 14 -47.96 -64.75 -54.49
C TYR A 14 -47.11 -64.39 -53.24
N SER A 15 -45.93 -65.03 -53.14
CA SER A 15 -44.61 -64.66 -52.56
C SER A 15 -44.44 -63.87 -51.23
N PRO A 16 -43.47 -64.25 -50.35
CA PRO A 16 -43.28 -63.67 -49.01
C PRO A 16 -42.27 -62.50 -48.99
N ARG A 17 -42.63 -61.40 -48.31
CA ARG A 17 -41.65 -60.42 -47.81
C ARG A 17 -42.01 -59.92 -46.40
N THR A 18 -41.20 -60.39 -45.45
CA THR A 18 -40.60 -59.63 -44.34
C THR A 18 -41.48 -58.70 -43.49
N LEU A 19 -41.80 -59.15 -42.27
CA LEU A 19 -41.96 -58.27 -41.10
C LEU A 19 -41.41 -58.93 -39.83
N LYS A 20 -40.08 -58.88 -39.67
CA LYS A 20 -39.40 -58.90 -38.36
C LYS A 20 -38.73 -57.55 -38.17
N LYS A 21 -39.48 -56.52 -37.79
CA LYS A 21 -38.92 -55.24 -37.33
C LYS A 21 -39.64 -54.61 -36.14
N SER A 22 -40.79 -55.14 -35.71
CA SER A 22 -41.59 -54.52 -34.66
C SER A 22 -41.15 -54.89 -33.24
N SER A 23 -40.55 -56.07 -33.03
CA SER A 23 -40.12 -56.53 -31.70
C SER A 23 -38.69 -56.14 -31.32
N LEU A 24 -37.87 -55.72 -32.30
CA LEU A 24 -36.49 -55.28 -32.03
C LEU A 24 -36.42 -53.78 -31.66
N VAL A 25 -37.37 -52.98 -32.15
CA VAL A 25 -37.45 -51.54 -31.85
C VAL A 25 -37.91 -51.30 -30.41
N LEU A 26 -38.81 -52.13 -29.88
CA LEU A 26 -39.26 -52.00 -28.49
C LEU A 26 -38.20 -52.46 -27.47
N LEU A 27 -37.38 -53.45 -27.82
CA LEU A 27 -36.26 -53.90 -26.99
C LEU A 27 -35.06 -52.92 -27.04
N LEU A 28 -34.83 -52.25 -28.18
CA LEU A 28 -33.85 -51.17 -28.26
C LEU A 28 -34.31 -49.91 -27.51
N LEU A 29 -35.61 -49.60 -27.51
CA LEU A 29 -36.16 -48.48 -26.73
C LEU A 29 -36.14 -48.74 -25.22
N LEU A 30 -36.33 -49.98 -24.75
CA LEU A 30 -36.18 -50.29 -23.32
C LEU A 30 -34.71 -50.34 -22.87
N VAL A 31 -33.76 -50.74 -23.72
CA VAL A 31 -32.32 -50.65 -23.41
C VAL A 31 -31.80 -49.20 -23.50
N LEU A 32 -32.41 -48.35 -24.34
CA LEU A 32 -32.13 -46.91 -24.38
C LEU A 32 -32.80 -46.13 -23.24
N LEU A 33 -33.86 -46.66 -22.62
CA LEU A 33 -34.50 -46.07 -21.44
C LEU A 33 -33.90 -46.55 -20.11
N SER A 34 -33.15 -47.66 -20.09
CA SER A 34 -32.35 -48.10 -18.94
C SER A 34 -30.87 -47.69 -19.02
N ALA A 35 -30.45 -47.05 -20.12
CA ALA A 35 -29.14 -46.38 -20.25
C ALA A 35 -29.25 -44.85 -20.06
N GLY A 36 -30.40 -44.37 -19.58
CA GLY A 36 -30.67 -42.98 -19.21
C GLY A 36 -30.23 -42.60 -17.79
N GLU A 37 -29.50 -43.46 -17.08
CA GLU A 37 -28.74 -43.07 -15.90
C GLU A 37 -27.29 -42.76 -16.31
N ALA A 38 -27.07 -41.61 -16.95
CA ALA A 38 -25.73 -41.16 -17.27
C ALA A 38 -25.60 -39.63 -17.17
N PHE A 39 -24.59 -39.24 -16.38
CA PHE A 39 -24.06 -37.91 -16.15
C PHE A 39 -24.88 -36.98 -15.25
N GLY A 40 -25.04 -37.39 -13.98
CA GLY A 40 -24.91 -36.38 -12.92
C GLY A 40 -23.58 -35.66 -13.13
N ALA A 41 -23.60 -34.34 -13.28
CA ALA A 41 -22.40 -33.57 -13.62
C ALA A 41 -21.28 -33.90 -12.62
N GLN A 42 -20.26 -34.62 -13.09
CA GLN A 42 -19.16 -35.06 -12.24
C GLN A 42 -18.54 -33.81 -11.61
N THR A 43 -18.42 -33.77 -10.29
CA THR A 43 -17.84 -32.64 -9.54
C THR A 43 -16.46 -33.00 -9.01
N VAL A 44 -15.58 -32.02 -8.88
CA VAL A 44 -14.23 -32.22 -8.34
C VAL A 44 -14.23 -32.07 -6.82
N ARG A 45 -13.63 -33.03 -6.11
CA ARG A 45 -13.38 -32.92 -4.67
C ARG A 45 -12.33 -31.84 -4.37
N LYS A 46 -12.42 -31.24 -3.18
CA LYS A 46 -11.52 -30.15 -2.78
C LYS A 46 -10.06 -30.58 -2.70
N ASP A 47 -9.77 -31.73 -2.11
CA ASP A 47 -8.42 -32.33 -2.07
C ASP A 47 -7.81 -32.53 -3.47
N ALA A 48 -8.57 -33.09 -4.40
CA ALA A 48 -8.15 -33.33 -5.78
C ALA A 48 -7.87 -32.02 -6.53
N PHE A 49 -8.70 -30.99 -6.32
CA PHE A 49 -8.47 -29.66 -6.89
C PHE A 49 -7.19 -29.01 -6.33
N ILE A 50 -6.95 -29.10 -5.02
CA ILE A 50 -5.74 -28.57 -4.37
C ILE A 50 -4.49 -29.25 -4.94
N ALA A 51 -4.51 -30.59 -5.05
CA ALA A 51 -3.41 -31.35 -5.63
C ALA A 51 -3.10 -30.92 -7.08
N GLN A 52 -4.15 -30.73 -7.90
CA GLN A 52 -4.02 -30.25 -9.26
C GLN A 52 -3.44 -28.82 -9.33
N LEU A 53 -3.86 -27.94 -8.43
CA LEU A 53 -3.39 -26.57 -8.33
C LEU A 53 -1.90 -26.51 -7.92
N PHE A 54 -1.51 -27.31 -6.93
CA PHE A 54 -0.12 -27.45 -6.50
C PHE A 54 0.79 -27.89 -7.65
N GLN A 55 0.37 -28.91 -8.40
CA GLN A 55 1.08 -29.37 -9.60
C GLN A 55 1.15 -28.28 -10.68
N ALA A 56 0.08 -27.51 -10.88
CA ALA A 56 0.08 -26.39 -11.83
C ALA A 56 1.09 -25.31 -11.45
N ARG A 57 1.26 -25.03 -10.15
CA ARG A 57 2.29 -24.12 -9.63
C ARG A 57 3.70 -24.64 -9.87
N GLY A 58 3.90 -25.95 -9.86
CA GLY A 58 5.16 -26.58 -10.23
C GLY A 58 6.26 -26.43 -9.18
N PHE A 59 5.88 -26.27 -7.91
CA PHE A 59 6.81 -26.40 -6.79
C PHE A 59 7.09 -27.88 -6.50
N ALA A 60 8.28 -28.14 -5.95
CA ALA A 60 8.58 -29.44 -5.35
C ALA A 60 7.93 -29.53 -3.96
N ALA A 61 7.45 -30.72 -3.59
CA ALA A 61 6.95 -30.94 -2.24
C ALA A 61 8.10 -30.82 -1.22
N PRO A 62 7.89 -30.14 -0.08
CA PRO A 62 8.91 -29.99 0.93
C PRO A 62 9.22 -31.36 1.57
N SER A 63 10.50 -31.64 1.81
CA SER A 63 10.98 -32.84 2.52
C SER A 63 10.42 -34.18 2.00
N GLY A 64 10.07 -34.28 0.71
CA GLY A 64 9.52 -35.50 0.12
C GLY A 64 8.07 -35.81 0.53
N GLU A 65 7.32 -34.82 1.04
CA GLU A 65 5.90 -34.95 1.38
C GLU A 65 5.09 -35.49 0.19
N LYS A 66 4.28 -36.54 0.45
CA LYS A 66 3.49 -37.24 -0.57
C LYS A 66 2.05 -36.72 -0.62
N ASP A 67 1.54 -36.18 0.49
CA ASP A 67 0.25 -35.51 0.51
C ASP A 67 0.36 -34.10 -0.08
N LEU A 68 -0.15 -33.93 -1.30
CA LEU A 68 -0.09 -32.67 -2.02
C LEU A 68 -0.96 -31.57 -1.38
N VAL A 69 -1.97 -31.91 -0.57
CA VAL A 69 -2.73 -30.92 0.20
C VAL A 69 -1.85 -30.36 1.31
N ARG A 70 -1.15 -31.24 2.03
CA ARG A 70 -0.20 -30.83 3.07
C ARG A 70 0.98 -30.05 2.48
N ALA A 71 1.54 -30.50 1.36
CA ALA A 71 2.59 -29.76 0.66
C ALA A 71 2.14 -28.34 0.25
N ALA A 72 0.89 -28.19 -0.21
CA ALA A 72 0.33 -26.89 -0.55
C ALA A 72 0.20 -25.97 0.68
N LEU A 73 -0.19 -26.50 1.84
CA LEU A 73 -0.28 -25.76 3.10
C LEU A 73 1.09 -25.40 3.69
N GLU A 74 2.10 -26.26 3.50
CA GLU A 74 3.48 -26.02 3.96
C GLU A 74 4.23 -25.01 3.10
N LEU A 75 3.74 -24.70 1.90
CA LEU A 75 4.32 -23.69 1.01
C LEU A 75 3.44 -22.45 0.83
N ASP A 76 2.35 -22.32 1.61
CA ASP A 76 1.36 -21.23 1.52
C ASP A 76 0.81 -21.05 0.09
N VAL A 77 0.57 -22.17 -0.60
CA VAL A 77 0.01 -22.19 -1.97
C VAL A 77 -1.51 -22.02 -1.92
N ILE A 78 -2.13 -22.37 -0.80
CA ILE A 78 -3.55 -22.23 -0.55
C ILE A 78 -3.78 -21.66 0.85
N PRO A 79 -4.89 -20.93 1.07
CA PRO A 79 -5.35 -20.66 2.43
C PRO A 79 -5.80 -21.97 3.10
N VAL A 80 -5.96 -21.95 4.43
CA VAL A 80 -6.51 -23.08 5.18
C VAL A 80 -7.92 -23.42 4.66
N PRO A 81 -8.16 -24.64 4.13
CA PRO A 81 -9.46 -25.03 3.63
C PRO A 81 -10.52 -25.09 4.75
N GLU A 82 -11.67 -24.46 4.52
CA GLU A 82 -12.85 -24.63 5.38
C GLU A 82 -13.59 -25.94 5.05
N GLY A 83 -14.18 -26.61 6.05
CA GLY A 83 -15.00 -27.80 5.86
C GLY A 83 -14.24 -29.06 5.41
N ARG A 84 -14.98 -30.10 4.99
CA ARG A 84 -14.38 -31.39 4.63
C ARG A 84 -13.65 -31.35 3.28
N LEU A 85 -12.46 -31.96 3.23
CA LEU A 85 -11.62 -32.02 2.02
C LEU A 85 -12.16 -32.96 0.93
N ASP A 86 -12.96 -33.96 1.32
CA ASP A 86 -13.62 -34.90 0.41
C ASP A 86 -14.89 -34.30 -0.24
N ALA A 87 -15.36 -33.14 0.22
CA ALA A 87 -16.53 -32.46 -0.33
C ALA A 87 -16.24 -31.82 -1.70
N PRO A 88 -17.26 -31.66 -2.56
CA PRO A 88 -17.12 -30.95 -3.83
C PRO A 88 -16.74 -29.47 -3.64
N ILE A 89 -15.68 -29.03 -4.31
CA ILE A 89 -15.22 -27.64 -4.27
C ILE A 89 -16.20 -26.71 -4.99
N THR A 90 -16.43 -25.55 -4.41
CA THR A 90 -17.25 -24.47 -5.00
C THR A 90 -16.42 -23.58 -5.93
N MET A 91 -17.07 -22.91 -6.88
CA MET A 91 -16.41 -21.96 -7.77
C MET A 91 -15.74 -20.82 -6.99
N LYS A 92 -16.37 -20.34 -5.91
CA LYS A 92 -15.78 -19.38 -4.99
C LYS A 92 -14.43 -19.87 -4.44
N GLU A 93 -14.40 -21.05 -3.83
CA GLU A 93 -13.18 -21.63 -3.25
C GLU A 93 -12.10 -21.84 -4.32
N ALA A 94 -12.48 -22.36 -5.49
CA ALA A 94 -11.55 -22.61 -6.58
C ALA A 94 -10.85 -21.33 -7.06
N ILE A 95 -11.58 -20.22 -7.20
CA ILE A 95 -10.99 -18.93 -7.57
C ILE A 95 -10.13 -18.34 -6.45
N VAL A 96 -10.60 -18.40 -5.20
CA VAL A 96 -9.80 -17.94 -4.04
C VAL A 96 -8.48 -18.69 -3.99
N PHE A 97 -8.50 -20.03 -4.09
CA PHE A 97 -7.29 -20.85 -4.02
C PHE A 97 -6.37 -20.58 -5.21
N ALA A 98 -6.92 -20.49 -6.44
CA ALA A 98 -6.12 -20.22 -7.63
C ALA A 98 -5.42 -18.86 -7.56
N VAL A 99 -6.12 -17.80 -7.16
CA VAL A 99 -5.53 -16.46 -7.04
C VAL A 99 -4.53 -16.40 -5.88
N HIS A 100 -4.83 -17.03 -4.74
CA HIS A 100 -3.90 -17.13 -3.61
C HIS A 100 -2.59 -17.82 -4.04
N SER A 101 -2.67 -18.93 -4.77
CA SER A 101 -1.50 -19.68 -5.25
C SER A 101 -0.56 -18.85 -6.13
N LEU A 102 -1.07 -17.78 -6.74
CA LEU A 102 -0.31 -16.86 -7.58
C LEU A 102 0.29 -15.68 -6.79
N GLY A 103 0.25 -15.73 -5.45
CA GLY A 103 0.77 -14.65 -4.59
C GLY A 103 -0.03 -13.35 -4.70
N LEU A 104 -1.29 -13.43 -5.13
CA LEU A 104 -2.15 -12.26 -5.38
C LEU A 104 -3.08 -11.95 -4.20
N ALA A 105 -2.92 -12.61 -3.04
CA ALA A 105 -3.76 -12.38 -1.87
C ALA A 105 -3.74 -10.91 -1.40
N SER A 106 -2.56 -10.30 -1.34
CA SER A 106 -2.45 -8.88 -0.97
C SER A 106 -3.06 -7.94 -2.03
N VAL A 107 -2.94 -8.29 -3.32
CA VAL A 107 -3.58 -7.53 -4.40
C VAL A 107 -5.11 -7.63 -4.30
N ALA A 108 -5.63 -8.81 -3.95
CA ALA A 108 -7.04 -9.01 -3.69
C ALA A 108 -7.54 -8.10 -2.55
N ASP A 109 -6.78 -7.97 -1.45
CA ASP A 109 -7.14 -7.05 -0.37
C ASP A 109 -7.18 -5.58 -0.82
N VAL A 110 -6.20 -5.15 -1.62
CA VAL A 110 -6.20 -3.81 -2.25
C VAL A 110 -7.41 -3.62 -3.17
N LEU A 111 -7.85 -4.66 -3.88
CA LEU A 111 -8.98 -4.62 -4.80
C LEU A 111 -10.35 -4.97 -4.17
N SER A 112 -10.43 -5.14 -2.85
CA SER A 112 -11.68 -5.52 -2.15
C SER A 112 -12.86 -4.57 -2.40
N GLY A 113 -12.57 -3.28 -2.61
CA GLY A 113 -13.53 -2.24 -2.96
C GLY A 113 -13.75 -2.02 -4.46
N ALA A 114 -13.07 -2.77 -5.34
CA ALA A 114 -13.20 -2.61 -6.78
C ALA A 114 -14.58 -3.09 -7.28
N PRO A 115 -15.16 -2.45 -8.31
CA PRO A 115 -16.44 -2.88 -8.86
C PRO A 115 -16.33 -4.26 -9.52
N LEU A 116 -17.35 -5.09 -9.30
CA LEU A 116 -17.50 -6.41 -9.93
C LEU A 116 -18.71 -6.42 -10.87
N PRO A 117 -18.65 -7.10 -12.02
CA PRO A 117 -19.76 -7.18 -12.98
C PRO A 117 -20.84 -8.19 -12.57
N PHE A 118 -20.69 -8.88 -11.44
CA PHE A 118 -21.53 -9.98 -11.02
C PHE A 118 -22.68 -9.53 -10.12
N ARG A 119 -23.89 -10.00 -10.41
CA ARG A 119 -25.11 -9.68 -9.63
C ARG A 119 -25.21 -10.46 -8.32
N ASP A 120 -24.57 -11.63 -8.26
CA ASP A 120 -24.74 -12.69 -7.25
C ASP A 120 -23.56 -12.77 -6.26
N VAL A 121 -22.84 -11.66 -6.06
CA VAL A 121 -21.66 -11.57 -5.17
C VAL A 121 -21.86 -10.60 -4.00
N GLY A 122 -23.11 -10.20 -3.74
CA GLY A 122 -23.47 -9.30 -2.63
C GLY A 122 -23.21 -9.90 -1.24
N SER A 123 -23.30 -11.22 -1.11
CA SER A 123 -23.07 -11.93 0.16
C SER A 123 -21.60 -12.30 0.39
N LEU A 124 -20.70 -12.04 -0.56
CA LEU A 124 -19.28 -12.36 -0.41
C LEU A 124 -18.59 -11.35 0.50
N LYS A 125 -17.65 -11.84 1.32
CA LYS A 125 -16.80 -11.00 2.17
C LYS A 125 -15.95 -10.06 1.30
N PRO A 126 -15.51 -8.89 1.81
CA PRO A 126 -14.68 -7.95 1.04
C PRO A 126 -13.44 -8.58 0.39
N LEU A 127 -12.72 -9.43 1.12
CA LEU A 127 -11.53 -10.11 0.59
C LEU A 127 -11.89 -11.11 -0.54
N GLU A 128 -13.00 -11.84 -0.41
CA GLU A 128 -13.49 -12.74 -1.46
C GLU A 128 -13.83 -11.97 -2.74
N ARG A 129 -14.46 -10.80 -2.61
CA ARG A 129 -14.71 -9.89 -3.74
C ARG A 129 -13.40 -9.40 -4.38
N GLY A 130 -12.40 -9.11 -3.55
CA GLY A 130 -11.04 -8.79 -3.99
C GLY A 130 -10.40 -9.89 -4.83
N TYR A 131 -10.56 -11.17 -4.41
CA TYR A 131 -10.08 -12.33 -5.17
C TYR A 131 -10.72 -12.41 -6.55
N LEU A 132 -12.03 -12.15 -6.65
CA LEU A 132 -12.75 -12.09 -7.93
C LEU A 132 -12.25 -10.92 -8.79
N ALA A 133 -11.99 -9.75 -8.20
CA ALA A 133 -11.47 -8.59 -8.91
C ALA A 133 -10.07 -8.85 -9.48
N ALA A 134 -9.20 -9.53 -8.73
CA ALA A 134 -7.89 -9.96 -9.21
C ALA A 134 -8.02 -10.98 -10.35
N ALA A 135 -8.86 -12.00 -10.19
CA ALA A 135 -9.12 -13.03 -11.20
C ALA A 135 -9.65 -12.48 -12.54
N LEU A 136 -10.41 -11.37 -12.49
CA LEU A 136 -10.93 -10.66 -13.67
C LEU A 136 -9.89 -9.78 -14.38
N ASN A 137 -8.92 -9.24 -13.64
CA ASN A 137 -7.99 -8.23 -14.13
C ASN A 137 -6.57 -8.75 -14.36
N MET A 138 -6.30 -10.01 -14.01
CA MET A 138 -5.07 -10.70 -14.35
C MET A 138 -5.06 -11.17 -15.81
N ASN A 139 -3.86 -11.37 -16.34
CA ASN A 139 -3.56 -12.00 -17.60
C ASN A 139 -2.54 -13.14 -17.37
N PRO A 140 -2.84 -14.37 -17.81
CA PRO A 140 -4.11 -14.83 -18.39
C PRO A 140 -5.28 -14.75 -17.37
N PRO A 141 -6.51 -14.39 -17.80
CA PRO A 141 -7.63 -14.18 -16.88
C PRO A 141 -8.22 -15.50 -16.38
N LEU A 142 -8.52 -15.57 -15.08
CA LEU A 142 -9.26 -16.68 -14.46
C LEU A 142 -10.77 -16.54 -14.65
N LEU A 143 -11.27 -15.30 -14.74
CA LEU A 143 -12.69 -15.00 -14.93
C LEU A 143 -12.92 -14.17 -16.20
N LYS A 144 -14.06 -14.39 -16.85
CA LYS A 144 -14.46 -13.65 -18.05
C LYS A 144 -15.14 -12.34 -17.66
N LYS A 145 -14.88 -11.26 -18.40
CA LYS A 145 -15.50 -9.93 -18.16
C LYS A 145 -16.94 -9.80 -18.67
N ASN A 146 -17.35 -10.66 -19.61
CA ASN A 146 -18.64 -10.53 -20.32
C ASN A 146 -19.75 -11.40 -19.71
N VAL A 147 -19.61 -11.79 -18.45
CA VAL A 147 -20.61 -12.58 -17.71
C VAL A 147 -21.11 -11.78 -16.52
N THR A 148 -22.41 -11.91 -16.23
CA THR A 148 -23.08 -11.12 -15.18
C THR A 148 -23.44 -11.93 -13.93
N SER A 149 -23.18 -13.24 -13.94
CA SER A 149 -23.30 -14.10 -12.76
C SER A 149 -22.01 -14.91 -12.63
N PHE A 150 -21.51 -15.00 -11.39
CA PHE A 150 -20.33 -15.77 -11.03
C PHE A 150 -20.69 -17.19 -10.58
N GLY A 151 -21.82 -17.35 -9.89
CA GLY A 151 -22.25 -18.60 -9.29
C GLY A 151 -21.36 -19.06 -8.13
N PRO A 152 -21.26 -18.34 -7.00
CA PRO A 152 -20.33 -18.66 -5.92
C PRO A 152 -20.42 -20.10 -5.40
N ALA A 153 -21.64 -20.63 -5.25
CA ALA A 153 -21.91 -21.96 -4.71
C ALA A 153 -21.85 -23.10 -5.75
N LYS A 154 -21.71 -22.77 -7.04
CA LYS A 154 -21.64 -23.75 -8.13
C LYS A 154 -20.50 -24.72 -7.87
N LYS A 155 -20.76 -26.02 -8.01
CA LYS A 155 -19.72 -27.05 -7.91
C LYS A 155 -18.87 -27.10 -9.18
N VAL A 156 -17.56 -27.20 -9.01
CA VAL A 156 -16.60 -27.16 -10.11
C VAL A 156 -16.58 -28.50 -10.84
N THR A 157 -16.70 -28.45 -12.16
CA THR A 157 -16.58 -29.61 -13.06
C THR A 157 -15.10 -29.93 -13.36
N PRO A 158 -14.75 -31.18 -13.75
CA PRO A 158 -13.39 -31.54 -14.16
C PRO A 158 -12.81 -30.63 -15.24
N LYS A 159 -13.62 -30.22 -16.23
CA LYS A 159 -13.20 -29.32 -17.31
C LYS A 159 -12.84 -27.93 -16.77
N GLU A 160 -13.63 -27.39 -15.84
CA GLU A 160 -13.33 -26.10 -15.21
C GLU A 160 -12.07 -26.17 -14.35
N ALA A 161 -11.90 -27.23 -13.57
CA ALA A 161 -10.69 -27.44 -12.78
C ALA A 161 -9.42 -27.53 -13.66
N GLN A 162 -9.49 -28.28 -14.77
CA GLN A 162 -8.42 -28.35 -15.77
C GLN A 162 -8.10 -26.98 -16.39
N ASN A 163 -9.12 -26.21 -16.73
CA ASN A 163 -8.94 -24.86 -17.28
C ASN A 163 -8.25 -23.92 -16.27
N ILE A 164 -8.70 -23.93 -15.00
CA ILE A 164 -8.09 -23.12 -13.94
C ILE A 164 -6.61 -23.51 -13.76
N ALA A 165 -6.31 -24.80 -13.68
CA ALA A 165 -4.94 -25.30 -13.57
C ALA A 165 -4.07 -24.92 -14.79
N ALA A 166 -4.64 -24.92 -16.00
CA ALA A 166 -3.94 -24.49 -17.21
C ALA A 166 -3.61 -22.98 -17.17
N ILE A 167 -4.54 -22.15 -16.70
CA ILE A 167 -4.34 -20.71 -16.53
C ILE A 167 -3.25 -20.43 -15.48
N VAL A 168 -3.28 -21.12 -14.34
CA VAL A 168 -2.25 -21.01 -13.30
C VAL A 168 -0.88 -21.40 -13.85
N ARG A 169 -0.80 -22.47 -14.65
CA ARG A 169 0.46 -22.89 -15.30
C ARG A 169 0.96 -21.85 -16.31
N ALA A 170 0.05 -21.26 -17.09
CA ALA A 170 0.39 -20.21 -18.06
C ALA A 170 0.86 -18.92 -17.37
N ALA A 171 0.23 -18.52 -16.26
CA ALA A 171 0.62 -17.36 -15.47
C ALA A 171 2.06 -17.44 -14.95
N ARG A 172 2.62 -18.63 -14.73
CA ARG A 172 4.04 -18.79 -14.37
C ARG A 172 5.02 -18.21 -15.40
N LYS A 173 4.61 -18.12 -16.67
CA LYS A 173 5.45 -17.62 -17.76
C LYS A 173 5.29 -16.12 -18.02
N GLY A 174 4.31 -15.46 -17.38
CA GLY A 174 3.98 -14.07 -17.68
C GLY A 174 2.71 -13.58 -17.01
N LEU A 175 2.64 -13.67 -15.68
CA LEU A 175 1.57 -13.08 -14.91
C LEU A 175 1.67 -11.56 -14.96
N SER A 176 0.60 -10.91 -15.39
CA SER A 176 0.37 -9.49 -15.14
C SER A 176 -1.06 -9.26 -14.68
N LEU A 177 -1.31 -8.18 -13.97
CA LEU A 177 -2.61 -7.74 -13.53
C LEU A 177 -2.62 -6.23 -13.56
N SER A 178 -3.64 -5.65 -14.19
CA SER A 178 -3.85 -4.21 -14.22
C SER A 178 -5.32 -3.92 -13.95
N ALA A 179 -5.59 -3.13 -12.91
CA ALA A 179 -6.93 -2.70 -12.57
C ALA A 179 -6.98 -1.18 -12.45
N LYS A 180 -8.07 -0.59 -12.96
CA LYS A 180 -8.31 0.86 -12.90
C LYS A 180 -9.76 1.10 -12.51
N TYR A 181 -9.98 1.91 -11.48
CA TYR A 181 -11.32 2.26 -11.02
C TYR A 181 -11.32 3.63 -10.32
N SER A 182 -12.50 4.20 -10.13
CA SER A 182 -12.68 5.51 -9.50
C SER A 182 -13.56 5.37 -8.25
N PRO A 183 -12.96 5.27 -7.05
CA PRO A 183 -13.74 5.10 -5.82
C PRO A 183 -14.54 6.36 -5.45
N VAL A 184 -14.05 7.54 -5.85
CA VAL A 184 -14.77 8.81 -5.74
C VAL A 184 -14.55 9.65 -6.99
N LYS A 185 -15.47 10.58 -7.27
CA LYS A 185 -15.39 11.45 -8.46
C LYS A 185 -14.11 12.28 -8.43
N GLY A 186 -13.35 12.28 -9.54
CA GLY A 186 -12.07 12.99 -9.65
C GLY A 186 -10.85 12.20 -9.17
N MET A 187 -11.06 11.03 -8.56
CA MET A 187 -9.98 10.15 -8.14
C MET A 187 -9.96 8.91 -9.03
N THR A 188 -8.78 8.51 -9.47
CA THR A 188 -8.58 7.26 -10.21
C THR A 188 -7.49 6.46 -9.51
N VAL A 189 -7.83 5.25 -9.09
CA VAL A 189 -6.88 4.26 -8.58
C VAL A 189 -6.43 3.39 -9.75
N GLN A 190 -5.12 3.27 -9.92
CA GLN A 190 -4.48 2.34 -10.84
C GLN A 190 -3.61 1.38 -10.04
N VAL A 191 -3.85 0.08 -10.22
CA VAL A 191 -3.10 -0.99 -9.56
C VAL A 191 -2.46 -1.84 -10.63
N HIS A 192 -1.19 -2.18 -10.43
CA HIS A 192 -0.47 -3.11 -11.29
C HIS A 192 0.31 -4.13 -10.47
N ARG A 193 0.29 -5.36 -10.95
CA ARG A 193 1.05 -6.48 -10.39
C ARG A 193 1.59 -7.34 -11.52
N GLU A 194 2.89 -7.65 -11.49
CA GLU A 194 3.52 -8.48 -12.52
C GLU A 194 4.61 -9.39 -11.96
N GLY A 195 4.89 -10.49 -12.66
CA GLY A 195 5.87 -11.47 -12.21
C GLY A 195 5.31 -12.37 -11.11
N LEU A 196 6.00 -13.48 -10.90
CA LEU A 196 5.57 -14.53 -9.98
C LEU A 196 6.81 -15.14 -9.33
N GLN A 197 6.67 -15.56 -8.08
CA GLN A 197 7.73 -16.28 -7.41
C GLN A 197 7.88 -17.69 -8.03
N ASP A 198 9.10 -18.00 -8.48
CA ASP A 198 9.47 -19.25 -9.14
C ASP A 198 9.93 -20.33 -8.14
N ARG A 199 10.36 -19.93 -6.94
CA ARG A 199 10.79 -20.80 -5.84
C ARG A 199 10.12 -20.36 -4.53
N PRO A 200 9.75 -21.26 -3.62
CA PRO A 200 9.22 -20.87 -2.31
C PRO A 200 10.18 -19.94 -1.55
N PRO A 201 9.68 -18.94 -0.80
CA PRO A 201 10.52 -18.07 0.01
C PRO A 201 10.90 -18.78 1.30
N LYS A 202 11.87 -18.19 2.01
CA LYS A 202 12.01 -18.46 3.44
C LYS A 202 11.04 -17.56 4.21
N TRP A 203 10.43 -18.12 5.24
CA TRP A 203 9.38 -17.46 5.99
C TRP A 203 9.86 -17.10 7.39
N ARG A 204 9.41 -15.95 7.88
CA ARG A 204 9.56 -15.54 9.27
C ARG A 204 8.30 -14.79 9.69
N ALA A 205 7.85 -14.97 10.91
CA ALA A 205 6.82 -14.13 11.50
C ALA A 205 7.38 -13.24 12.61
N ALA A 206 6.65 -12.17 12.93
CA ALA A 206 6.90 -11.36 14.11
C ALA A 206 5.61 -10.87 14.75
N ALA A 207 5.63 -10.70 16.07
CA ALA A 207 4.74 -9.79 16.78
C ALA A 207 5.50 -8.48 17.03
N ASN A 208 4.94 -7.34 16.61
CA ASN A 208 5.59 -6.03 16.70
C ASN A 208 4.93 -5.13 17.75
N GLY A 209 5.57 -3.99 18.07
CA GLY A 209 4.96 -2.91 18.85
C GLY A 209 4.91 -3.22 20.33
N PHE A 210 6.05 -3.63 20.88
CA PHE A 210 6.27 -3.68 22.33
C PHE A 210 6.93 -2.38 22.78
N GLU A 211 6.49 -1.86 23.92
CA GLU A 211 6.98 -0.60 24.48
C GLU A 211 8.40 -0.72 25.02
N SER A 212 8.72 -1.89 25.56
CA SER A 212 10.03 -2.16 26.13
C SER A 212 10.53 -3.57 25.78
N ARG A 213 11.81 -3.80 26.06
CA ARG A 213 12.42 -5.11 25.90
C ARG A 213 11.77 -6.14 26.82
N GLU A 214 11.48 -5.75 28.05
CA GLU A 214 10.90 -6.58 29.09
C GLU A 214 9.49 -7.05 28.68
N GLU A 215 8.67 -6.18 28.09
CA GLU A 215 7.34 -6.56 27.57
C GLU A 215 7.47 -7.61 26.45
N ALA A 216 8.44 -7.42 25.55
CA ALA A 216 8.71 -8.38 24.47
C ALA A 216 9.25 -9.71 25.01
N GLU A 217 10.11 -9.70 26.04
CA GLU A 217 10.63 -10.91 26.69
C GLU A 217 9.52 -11.68 27.42
N LEU A 218 8.62 -11.00 28.14
CA LEU A 218 7.43 -11.63 28.74
C LEU A 218 6.54 -12.28 27.69
N PHE A 219 6.32 -11.63 26.55
CA PHE A 219 5.54 -12.21 25.47
C PHE A 219 6.22 -13.41 24.82
N ARG A 220 7.55 -13.36 24.64
CA ARG A 220 8.35 -14.51 24.18
C ARG A 220 8.17 -15.71 25.12
N ASP A 221 8.21 -15.48 26.43
CA ASP A 221 8.08 -16.57 27.41
C ASP A 221 6.66 -17.15 27.41
N ALA A 222 5.64 -16.31 27.20
CA ALA A 222 4.26 -16.76 26.99
C ALA A 222 4.09 -17.60 25.70
N LEU A 223 4.81 -17.27 24.62
CA LEU A 223 4.87 -18.11 23.42
C LEU A 223 5.55 -19.46 23.71
N ALA A 224 6.66 -19.46 24.46
CA ALA A 224 7.37 -20.67 24.84
C ALA A 224 6.48 -21.62 25.67
N GLY A 225 5.65 -21.07 26.57
CA GLY A 225 4.63 -21.83 27.30
C GLY A 225 3.56 -22.48 26.41
N LYS A 226 3.41 -22.04 25.15
CA LYS A 226 2.56 -22.63 24.12
C LYS A 226 3.33 -23.55 23.15
N GLY A 227 4.61 -23.83 23.44
CA GLY A 227 5.47 -24.65 22.60
C GLY A 227 6.01 -23.93 21.35
N VAL A 228 5.93 -22.60 21.30
CA VAL A 228 6.43 -21.80 20.17
C VAL A 228 7.64 -20.98 20.61
N GLU A 229 8.78 -21.21 19.96
CA GLU A 229 9.99 -20.42 20.22
C GLU A 229 9.97 -19.05 19.54
N GLY A 230 10.58 -18.06 20.19
CA GLY A 230 10.72 -16.70 19.66
C GLY A 230 12.00 -16.02 20.11
N THR A 231 12.43 -15.00 19.37
CA THR A 231 13.60 -14.17 19.70
C THR A 231 13.20 -12.70 19.76
N VAL A 232 13.66 -12.00 20.80
CA VAL A 232 13.44 -10.56 20.97
C VAL A 232 14.52 -9.76 20.25
N ASP A 233 14.13 -8.77 19.46
CA ASP A 233 15.02 -7.75 18.92
C ASP A 233 14.30 -6.40 18.81
N SER A 234 15.04 -5.36 18.43
CA SER A 234 14.50 -4.01 18.18
C SER A 234 14.82 -3.55 16.78
N GLN A 235 13.87 -2.89 16.12
CA GLN A 235 14.08 -2.20 14.85
C GLN A 235 13.37 -0.84 14.88
N ASN A 236 14.10 0.24 14.58
CA ASN A 236 13.60 1.62 14.62
C ASN A 236 12.97 2.01 15.98
N TYR A 237 13.63 1.67 17.09
CA TYR A 237 13.13 1.91 18.45
C TYR A 237 11.84 1.16 18.83
N ASP A 238 11.45 0.16 18.03
CA ASP A 238 10.33 -0.72 18.36
C ASP A 238 10.80 -2.14 18.63
N TRP A 239 10.40 -2.65 19.79
CA TRP A 239 10.66 -4.02 20.21
C TRP A 239 9.67 -4.97 19.54
N ARG A 240 10.16 -6.18 19.24
CA ARG A 240 9.38 -7.24 18.60
C ARG A 240 9.88 -8.62 19.02
N VAL A 241 9.00 -9.61 18.87
CA VAL A 241 9.33 -11.04 19.02
C VAL A 241 9.20 -11.71 17.66
N ARG A 242 10.24 -12.40 17.20
CA ARG A 242 10.28 -13.05 15.89
C ARG A 242 10.39 -14.55 15.99
N SER A 243 9.76 -15.26 15.06
CA SER A 243 9.98 -16.69 14.86
C SER A 243 11.38 -16.96 14.31
N ALA A 244 11.82 -18.22 14.39
CA ALA A 244 12.91 -18.73 13.57
C ALA A 244 12.60 -18.55 12.07
N LEU A 245 13.66 -18.54 11.25
CA LEU A 245 13.51 -18.60 9.80
C LEU A 245 13.15 -20.03 9.40
N SER A 246 12.13 -20.19 8.57
CA SER A 246 11.62 -21.51 8.16
C SER A 246 11.57 -21.64 6.64
N ASP A 247 11.90 -22.83 6.13
CA ASP A 247 11.71 -23.17 4.71
C ASP A 247 10.27 -23.61 4.40
N THR A 248 9.45 -23.87 5.43
CA THR A 248 8.01 -24.15 5.31
C THR A 248 7.15 -23.20 6.16
N TYR A 249 5.86 -23.12 5.84
CA TYR A 249 4.92 -22.20 6.47
C TYR A 249 4.28 -22.76 7.75
N GLY A 250 4.33 -24.08 8.00
CA GLY A 250 3.77 -24.71 9.20
C GLY A 250 4.18 -24.02 10.52
N PRO A 251 5.48 -23.88 10.82
CA PRO A 251 5.95 -23.22 12.03
C PRO A 251 5.52 -21.75 12.13
N ILE A 252 5.35 -21.08 11.00
CA ILE A 252 4.91 -19.68 10.93
C ILE A 252 3.43 -19.58 11.30
N ARG A 253 2.61 -20.48 10.77
CA ARG A 253 1.19 -20.58 11.10
C ARG A 253 0.97 -20.89 12.59
N GLU A 254 1.77 -21.78 13.16
CA GLU A 254 1.77 -22.05 14.61
C GLU A 254 2.14 -20.81 15.42
N PHE A 255 3.19 -20.08 15.02
CA PHE A 255 3.58 -18.83 15.66
C PHE A 255 2.48 -17.77 15.61
N LEU A 256 1.83 -17.58 14.45
CA LEU A 256 0.75 -16.62 14.28
C LEU A 256 -0.46 -16.98 15.14
N ALA A 257 -0.86 -18.26 15.17
CA ALA A 257 -1.96 -18.74 16.00
C ALA A 257 -1.66 -18.58 17.51
N ALA A 258 -0.41 -18.85 17.92
CA ALA A 258 0.02 -18.62 19.29
C ALA A 258 -0.05 -17.14 19.67
N CYS A 259 0.42 -16.24 18.79
CA CYS A 259 0.29 -14.79 18.99
C CYS A 259 -1.18 -14.37 19.14
N GLU A 260 -2.05 -14.83 18.26
CA GLU A 260 -3.48 -14.49 18.27
C GLU A 260 -4.15 -14.98 19.57
N SER A 261 -3.80 -16.17 20.04
CA SER A 261 -4.29 -16.71 21.32
C SER A 261 -3.79 -15.94 22.55
N LEU A 262 -2.72 -15.14 22.39
CA LEU A 262 -2.18 -14.22 23.40
C LEU A 262 -2.64 -12.77 23.16
N GLY A 263 -3.63 -12.56 22.28
CA GLY A 263 -4.21 -11.24 22.03
C GLY A 263 -3.34 -10.32 21.16
N ARG A 264 -2.33 -10.83 20.46
CA ARG A 264 -1.47 -10.04 19.56
C ARG A 264 -1.51 -10.55 18.13
N LYS A 265 -1.59 -9.62 17.17
CA LYS A 265 -1.53 -9.95 15.74
C LYS A 265 -0.08 -10.14 15.32
N GLY A 266 0.21 -11.26 14.64
CA GLY A 266 1.49 -11.49 13.99
C GLY A 266 1.51 -10.99 12.54
N VAL A 267 2.71 -10.80 12.01
CA VAL A 267 2.97 -10.40 10.62
C VAL A 267 3.98 -11.35 9.99
N VAL A 268 3.92 -11.55 8.67
CA VAL A 268 4.81 -12.48 7.94
C VAL A 268 5.75 -11.72 7.02
N PHE A 269 7.03 -12.11 7.05
CA PHE A 269 8.12 -11.58 6.24
C PHE A 269 8.70 -12.69 5.35
N PRO A 270 8.20 -12.84 4.12
CA PRO A 270 8.77 -13.77 3.16
C PRO A 270 10.05 -13.17 2.54
N SER A 271 11.17 -13.86 2.70
CA SER A 271 12.48 -13.48 2.16
C SER A 271 12.82 -14.32 0.94
N PRO A 272 13.24 -13.70 -0.19
CA PRO A 272 13.69 -14.45 -1.36
C PRO A 272 15.16 -14.87 -1.17
N VAL A 273 15.64 -15.75 -2.05
CA VAL A 273 17.08 -16.05 -2.17
C VAL A 273 17.84 -14.83 -2.68
N SER A 274 17.24 -14.08 -3.62
CA SER A 274 17.77 -12.83 -4.15
C SER A 274 16.62 -11.86 -4.43
N TRP A 275 16.86 -10.58 -4.17
CA TRP A 275 15.90 -9.51 -4.49
C TRP A 275 15.90 -9.15 -5.98
N ASP A 276 16.94 -9.54 -6.74
CA ASP A 276 17.13 -9.20 -8.15
C ASP A 276 16.83 -10.37 -9.10
N THR A 277 16.04 -11.34 -8.65
CA THR A 277 15.63 -12.48 -9.49
C THR A 277 14.76 -12.00 -10.67
N PRO A 278 15.11 -12.34 -11.93
CA PRO A 278 14.28 -12.03 -13.08
C PRO A 278 12.87 -12.63 -12.95
N GLY A 279 11.85 -11.85 -13.33
CA GLY A 279 10.45 -12.28 -13.21
C GLY A 279 9.90 -12.27 -11.79
N ALA A 280 10.67 -11.79 -10.80
CA ALA A 280 10.20 -11.65 -9.44
C ALA A 280 8.94 -10.75 -9.35
N PRO A 281 8.07 -11.02 -8.37
CA PRO A 281 6.93 -10.17 -8.04
C PRO A 281 7.23 -8.67 -7.96
N ARG A 282 6.49 -7.85 -8.69
CA ARG A 282 6.48 -6.39 -8.54
C ARG A 282 5.05 -5.88 -8.47
N PHE A 283 4.77 -5.04 -7.49
CA PHE A 283 3.48 -4.39 -7.29
C PHE A 283 3.64 -2.88 -7.15
N TRP A 284 2.80 -2.12 -7.84
CA TRP A 284 2.66 -0.69 -7.59
C TRP A 284 1.21 -0.24 -7.69
N ILE A 285 0.93 0.86 -7.02
CA ILE A 285 -0.36 1.54 -7.00
C ILE A 285 -0.14 3.04 -7.21
N MET A 286 -1.01 3.63 -8.03
CA MET A 286 -1.02 5.06 -8.34
C MET A 286 -2.43 5.62 -8.19
N VAL A 287 -2.58 6.69 -7.40
CA VAL A 287 -3.82 7.44 -7.23
C VAL A 287 -3.67 8.76 -7.98
N ILE A 288 -4.45 8.94 -9.05
CA ILE A 288 -4.50 10.18 -9.84
C ILE A 288 -5.66 11.04 -9.36
N LEU A 289 -5.40 12.33 -9.16
CA LEU A 289 -6.29 13.29 -8.53
C LEU A 289 -6.53 14.48 -9.47
N ASP A 290 -7.81 14.75 -9.72
CA ASP A 290 -8.26 15.90 -10.51
C ASP A 290 -8.04 17.21 -9.72
N PRO A 291 -7.21 18.14 -10.23
CA PRO A 291 -6.92 19.40 -9.55
C PRO A 291 -8.14 20.34 -9.48
N ALA A 292 -9.20 20.09 -10.26
CA ALA A 292 -10.46 20.81 -10.11
C ALA A 292 -11.27 20.34 -8.88
N ARG A 293 -10.89 19.21 -8.27
CA ARG A 293 -11.65 18.55 -7.19
C ARG A 293 -10.87 18.39 -5.90
N PHE A 294 -9.55 18.41 -5.96
CA PHE A 294 -8.70 18.21 -4.78
C PHE A 294 -7.70 19.34 -4.61
N ASP A 295 -7.57 19.82 -3.36
CA ASP A 295 -6.46 20.62 -2.88
C ASP A 295 -5.38 19.71 -2.31
N ILE A 296 -4.14 19.90 -2.73
CA ILE A 296 -2.99 19.16 -2.21
C ILE A 296 -2.31 20.00 -1.13
N ARG A 297 -2.04 19.41 0.05
CA ARG A 297 -1.43 20.12 1.19
C ARG A 297 -0.51 19.17 1.98
N PRO A 298 0.59 19.66 2.58
CA PRO A 298 1.28 18.91 3.62
C PRO A 298 0.34 18.55 4.77
N VAL A 299 0.59 17.44 5.46
CA VAL A 299 -0.10 17.04 6.69
C VAL A 299 0.91 16.63 7.74
N PHE A 300 0.61 16.90 9.02
CA PHE A 300 1.54 16.74 10.14
C PHE A 300 0.86 16.04 11.32
N ALA A 301 1.68 15.50 12.22
CA ALA A 301 1.21 15.07 13.53
C ALA A 301 0.67 16.28 14.31
N PRO A 302 -0.49 16.18 14.99
CA PRO A 302 -1.05 17.27 15.81
C PRO A 302 -0.08 17.80 16.87
N GLU A 303 0.81 16.95 17.37
CA GLU A 303 1.77 17.26 18.43
C GLU A 303 2.99 18.06 17.93
N GLY A 304 3.13 18.26 16.61
CA GLY A 304 4.17 19.08 15.99
C GLY A 304 5.19 18.29 15.16
N LEU A 305 6.05 19.03 14.44
CA LEU A 305 7.00 18.53 13.43
C LEU A 305 8.00 17.48 13.94
N TYR A 306 8.26 17.46 15.25
CA TYR A 306 9.23 16.57 15.88
C TYR A 306 8.60 15.24 16.35
N THR A 307 7.29 15.11 16.21
CA THR A 307 6.54 13.88 16.48
C THR A 307 6.39 13.09 15.19
N LEU A 308 6.80 11.83 15.21
CA LEU A 308 6.53 10.91 14.13
C LEU A 308 5.22 10.20 14.41
N ALA A 309 4.30 10.20 13.45
CA ALA A 309 3.01 9.55 13.57
C ALA A 309 2.70 8.71 12.33
N PRO A 310 1.89 7.64 12.43
CA PRO A 310 1.40 6.93 11.25
C PRO A 310 0.69 7.90 10.30
N LEU A 311 0.93 7.80 8.99
CA LEU A 311 0.30 8.68 7.99
C LEU A 311 -1.21 8.71 8.14
N SER A 312 -1.83 7.54 8.36
CA SER A 312 -3.28 7.39 8.54
C SER A 312 -3.86 8.21 9.70
N SER A 313 -3.06 8.55 10.71
CA SER A 313 -3.49 9.43 11.82
C SER A 313 -3.48 10.93 11.45
N MET A 314 -2.78 11.29 10.35
CA MET A 314 -2.65 12.66 9.85
C MET A 314 -3.65 12.99 8.72
N THR A 315 -4.53 12.06 8.35
CA THR A 315 -5.39 12.18 7.15
C THR A 315 -6.81 12.71 7.42
N THR A 316 -7.08 13.29 8.59
CA THR A 316 -8.40 13.85 8.90
C THR A 316 -8.87 14.84 7.82
N GLY A 317 -9.95 14.51 7.11
CA GLY A 317 -10.50 15.30 6.00
C GLY A 317 -9.86 15.06 4.62
N ALA A 318 -8.75 14.31 4.53
CA ALA A 318 -8.12 13.93 3.27
C ALA A 318 -8.78 12.68 2.67
N MET A 319 -9.03 12.68 1.37
CA MET A 319 -9.55 11.53 0.62
C MET A 319 -8.46 10.57 0.14
N ALA A 320 -7.24 11.09 0.00
CA ALA A 320 -6.03 10.32 -0.26
C ALA A 320 -4.83 11.01 0.39
N ALA A 321 -3.79 10.25 0.73
CA ALA A 321 -2.52 10.79 1.22
C ALA A 321 -1.36 9.84 0.90
N VAL A 322 -0.15 10.39 0.81
CA VAL A 322 1.11 9.64 0.73
C VAL A 322 2.11 10.20 1.74
N ASN A 323 3.05 9.39 2.22
CA ASN A 323 4.09 9.86 3.13
C ASN A 323 4.96 10.95 2.46
N GLY A 324 5.55 11.82 3.29
CA GLY A 324 6.38 12.94 2.85
C GLY A 324 7.83 12.54 2.52
N GLY A 325 8.68 13.56 2.41
CA GLY A 325 10.12 13.41 2.23
C GLY A 325 10.86 12.89 3.46
N TYR A 326 12.19 12.96 3.39
CA TYR A 326 13.09 12.37 4.39
C TYR A 326 12.98 13.03 5.76
N PHE A 327 13.30 12.27 6.80
CA PHE A 327 13.37 12.73 8.19
C PHE A 327 14.48 11.97 8.94
N SER A 328 14.96 12.56 10.04
CA SER A 328 15.83 11.88 10.99
C SER A 328 15.01 11.23 12.09
N ILE A 329 15.48 10.11 12.65
CA ILE A 329 14.88 9.47 13.82
C ILE A 329 15.79 9.75 15.02
N SER A 330 15.22 10.28 16.09
CA SER A 330 15.93 10.66 17.32
C SER A 330 15.47 9.86 18.55
N GLY A 331 14.39 9.09 18.41
CA GLY A 331 13.87 8.19 19.43
C GLY A 331 12.59 7.52 18.94
N LYS A 332 11.94 6.74 19.82
CA LYS A 332 10.63 6.17 19.53
C LYS A 332 9.63 7.30 19.26
N GLU A 333 8.98 7.26 18.09
CA GLU A 333 8.01 8.26 17.65
C GLU A 333 8.53 9.71 17.64
N ARG A 334 9.86 9.90 17.61
CA ARG A 334 10.52 11.22 17.63
C ARG A 334 11.50 11.36 16.50
N GLY A 335 11.42 12.46 15.77
CA GLY A 335 12.25 12.70 14.60
C GLY A 335 11.92 14.00 13.90
N ALA A 336 12.83 14.53 13.10
CA ALA A 336 12.67 15.84 12.47
C ALA A 336 12.71 15.76 10.94
N PRO A 337 11.90 16.56 10.23
CA PRO A 337 11.92 16.57 8.78
C PRO A 337 13.25 17.11 8.24
N ILE A 338 13.72 16.51 7.15
CA ILE A 338 14.91 16.94 6.41
C ILE A 338 14.45 17.66 5.15
N GLY A 339 14.62 18.98 5.14
CA GLY A 339 14.40 19.81 3.96
C GLY A 339 13.11 20.63 3.98
N ALA A 340 12.95 21.44 2.93
CA ALA A 340 11.96 22.49 2.86
C ALA A 340 10.54 21.95 3.05
N ILE A 341 9.78 22.62 3.91
CA ILE A 341 8.33 22.46 4.01
C ILE A 341 7.73 23.86 4.04
N ILE A 342 6.78 24.12 3.15
CA ILE A 342 5.95 25.33 3.15
C ILE A 342 4.50 24.85 3.23
N GLU A 343 3.72 25.42 4.14
CA GLU A 343 2.27 25.23 4.21
C GLU A 343 1.58 26.60 4.15
N ARG A 344 0.64 26.77 3.21
CA ARG A 344 -0.17 27.99 3.04
C ARG A 344 0.65 29.31 3.04
N GLY A 345 1.83 29.29 2.42
CA GLY A 345 2.73 30.44 2.29
C GLY A 345 3.66 30.64 3.49
N VAL A 346 3.55 29.81 4.54
CA VAL A 346 4.41 29.87 5.72
C VAL A 346 5.55 28.88 5.55
N MET A 347 6.80 29.33 5.67
CA MET A 347 7.94 28.43 5.81
C MET A 347 7.81 27.68 7.14
N VAL A 348 7.82 26.35 7.07
CA VAL A 348 7.64 25.45 8.22
C VAL A 348 8.96 24.79 8.61
N ASN A 349 9.76 24.38 7.64
CA ASN A 349 11.10 23.83 7.83
C ASN A 349 12.02 24.33 6.70
N PRO A 350 13.26 24.76 6.98
CA PRO A 350 14.16 25.33 5.96
C PRO A 350 14.66 24.28 4.94
N PRO A 351 15.10 24.72 3.75
CA PRO A 351 15.62 23.84 2.70
C PRO A 351 16.92 23.13 3.09
N TYR A 352 17.03 21.88 2.63
CA TYR A 352 18.25 21.09 2.64
C TYR A 352 18.99 21.28 1.32
N LYS A 353 20.29 21.59 1.37
CA LYS A 353 21.06 21.91 0.17
C LYS A 353 21.19 20.70 -0.77
N GLY A 354 21.13 20.96 -2.08
CA GLY A 354 21.43 19.97 -3.12
C GLY A 354 20.33 18.94 -3.39
N ARG A 355 19.10 19.13 -2.87
CA ARG A 355 17.95 18.26 -3.13
C ARG A 355 16.78 18.99 -3.77
N THR A 356 16.01 18.29 -4.59
CA THR A 356 14.86 18.86 -5.30
C THR A 356 13.68 19.10 -4.36
N ILE A 357 13.11 20.29 -4.49
CA ILE A 357 11.88 20.75 -3.86
C ILE A 357 10.78 20.79 -4.90
N LEU A 358 9.59 20.36 -4.49
CA LEU A 358 8.34 20.54 -5.22
C LEU A 358 7.53 21.63 -4.50
N GLY A 359 7.37 22.78 -5.15
CA GLY A 359 6.47 23.85 -4.72
C GLY A 359 5.19 23.86 -5.55
N TRP A 360 4.05 24.25 -4.98
CA TRP A 360 2.80 24.42 -5.72
C TRP A 360 1.88 25.47 -5.10
N ASN A 361 0.86 25.87 -5.87
CA ASN A 361 -0.14 26.85 -5.42
C ASN A 361 -1.59 26.46 -5.74
N GLY A 362 -2.54 27.26 -5.26
CA GLY A 362 -3.98 27.03 -5.46
C GLY A 362 -4.45 27.13 -6.91
N LYS A 363 -3.60 27.60 -7.84
CA LYS A 363 -3.88 27.67 -9.29
C LYS A 363 -3.40 26.43 -10.05
N ASN A 364 -3.01 25.37 -9.33
CA ASN A 364 -2.43 24.15 -9.90
C ASN A 364 -1.13 24.39 -10.70
N GLN A 365 -0.37 25.42 -10.32
CA GLN A 365 0.98 25.63 -10.82
C GLN A 365 1.96 24.92 -9.88
N ALA A 366 2.98 24.29 -10.44
CA ALA A 366 4.02 23.62 -9.69
C ALA A 366 5.42 24.07 -10.15
N ALA A 367 6.33 24.14 -9.18
CA ALA A 367 7.73 24.45 -9.31
C ALA A 367 8.58 23.25 -8.88
N PHE A 368 9.65 22.97 -9.62
CA PHE A 368 10.61 21.93 -9.29
C PHE A 368 12.03 22.49 -9.39
N GLY A 369 12.77 22.48 -8.29
CA GLY A 369 14.13 23.00 -8.27
C GLY A 369 14.72 23.01 -6.87
N GLN A 370 15.74 23.85 -6.68
CA GLN A 370 16.36 24.07 -5.37
C GLN A 370 15.90 25.42 -4.80
N MET A 371 16.04 25.55 -3.48
CA MET A 371 15.65 26.74 -2.75
C MET A 371 16.76 27.12 -1.77
N GLU A 372 17.09 28.40 -1.75
CA GLU A 372 17.77 29.07 -0.66
C GLU A 372 16.74 29.85 0.15
N TRP A 373 16.88 29.81 1.47
CA TRP A 373 16.07 30.58 2.40
C TRP A 373 16.97 31.33 3.35
N ARG A 374 16.68 32.62 3.54
CA ARG A 374 17.31 33.48 4.54
C ARG A 374 16.23 34.22 5.29
N ALA A 375 16.51 34.51 6.55
CA ALA A 375 15.62 35.33 7.35
C ALA A 375 16.41 36.22 8.30
N GLU A 376 15.96 37.46 8.43
CA GLU A 376 16.54 38.49 9.27
C GLU A 376 15.44 39.04 10.20
N VAL A 377 15.83 39.29 11.45
CA VAL A 377 14.99 39.97 12.43
C VAL A 377 15.51 41.39 12.60
N HIS A 378 14.65 42.39 12.38
CA HIS A 378 14.97 43.79 12.60
C HIS A 378 14.33 44.27 13.91
N PHE A 379 15.14 44.87 14.78
CA PHE A 379 14.77 45.30 16.11
C PHE A 379 14.41 46.80 16.18
N PRO A 380 13.66 47.24 17.21
CA PRO A 380 13.39 48.65 17.45
C PRO A 380 14.70 49.40 17.72
N GLY A 381 14.88 50.57 17.10
CA GLY A 381 16.12 51.37 17.25
C GLY A 381 17.23 51.07 16.23
N GLY A 382 17.01 50.11 15.32
CA GLY A 382 17.94 49.77 14.25
C GLY A 382 18.79 48.53 14.54
N GLY A 383 19.44 48.00 13.50
CA GLY A 383 20.16 46.73 13.55
C GLY A 383 19.30 45.52 13.18
N PHE A 384 19.97 44.41 12.88
CA PHE A 384 19.33 43.15 12.53
C PHE A 384 20.14 41.95 13.03
N MET A 385 19.49 40.79 13.11
CA MET A 385 20.14 39.51 13.34
C MET A 385 19.66 38.48 12.33
N ASP A 386 20.58 37.62 11.89
CA ASP A 386 20.24 36.45 11.09
C ASP A 386 19.49 35.43 11.94
N VAL A 387 18.38 34.92 11.40
CA VAL A 387 17.64 33.80 11.96
C VAL A 387 18.46 32.53 11.72
N THR A 388 18.91 31.92 12.82
CA THR A 388 19.71 30.69 12.77
C THR A 388 18.85 29.42 12.82
N GLY A 389 17.57 29.54 13.14
CA GLY A 389 16.65 28.40 13.16
C GLY A 389 15.18 28.76 12.97
N LEU A 390 14.43 27.79 12.46
CA LEU A 390 12.98 27.84 12.34
C LEU A 390 12.41 26.51 12.83
N ASN A 391 11.46 26.57 13.77
CA ASN A 391 10.81 25.42 14.40
C ASN A 391 11.82 24.31 14.77
N ARG A 392 12.93 24.66 15.41
CA ARG A 392 13.97 23.69 15.78
C ARG A 392 14.67 24.06 17.07
N THR A 393 15.19 23.04 17.74
CA THR A 393 16.06 23.20 18.91
C THR A 393 17.46 23.65 18.48
N VAL A 394 18.10 24.52 19.25
CA VAL A 394 19.51 24.90 19.10
C VAL A 394 20.30 24.56 20.36
N ARG A 395 21.62 24.36 20.24
CA ARG A 395 22.53 24.16 21.37
C ARG A 395 23.42 25.41 21.50
N GLY A 396 23.11 26.28 22.46
CA GLY A 396 23.83 27.54 22.69
C GLY A 396 23.17 28.74 22.00
N ASP A 397 23.98 29.64 21.44
CA ASP A 397 23.52 30.88 20.82
C ASP A 397 22.63 30.61 19.61
N GLY A 398 21.54 31.36 19.49
CA GLY A 398 20.67 31.27 18.32
C GLY A 398 19.51 32.25 18.30
N VAL A 399 19.04 32.57 17.11
CA VAL A 399 17.86 33.39 16.86
C VAL A 399 16.86 32.49 16.13
N VAL A 400 15.82 32.07 16.84
CA VAL A 400 14.93 31.01 16.38
C VAL A 400 13.49 31.50 16.32
N ILE A 401 12.82 31.23 15.21
CA ILE A 401 11.38 31.48 15.07
C ILE A 401 10.63 30.18 15.37
N PHE A 402 9.68 30.25 16.28
CA PHE A 402 8.75 29.18 16.58
C PHE A 402 7.33 29.55 16.15
N THR A 403 6.66 28.56 15.57
CA THR A 403 5.24 28.57 15.21
C THR A 403 4.58 27.35 15.82
N ARG A 404 3.24 27.27 15.78
CA ARG A 404 2.50 26.08 16.24
C ARG A 404 2.90 24.78 15.53
N HIS A 405 3.55 24.83 14.37
CA HIS A 405 4.10 23.62 13.74
C HIS A 405 5.19 22.96 14.58
N PHE A 406 5.94 23.70 15.40
CA PHE A 406 6.96 23.10 16.27
C PHE A 406 6.33 22.16 17.33
N GLY A 407 5.22 22.60 17.92
CA GLY A 407 4.54 21.96 19.02
C GLY A 407 3.85 22.98 19.91
N GLU A 408 3.50 22.58 21.14
CA GLU A 408 2.73 23.45 22.02
C GLU A 408 3.55 24.55 22.70
N CYS A 409 4.81 24.25 23.02
CA CYS A 409 5.72 25.12 23.72
C CYS A 409 7.06 25.24 22.99
N THR A 410 7.78 26.32 23.23
CA THR A 410 9.20 26.42 22.89
C THR A 410 10.01 25.41 23.72
N PRO A 411 11.25 25.06 23.32
CA PRO A 411 12.12 24.21 24.12
C PRO A 411 12.54 24.90 25.43
N PRO A 412 12.69 24.17 26.55
CA PRO A 412 13.39 24.69 27.71
C PRO A 412 14.86 25.00 27.33
N PHE A 413 15.42 26.03 27.94
CA PHE A 413 16.79 26.46 27.66
C PHE A 413 17.54 26.84 28.94
N SER A 414 18.72 26.24 29.13
CA SER A 414 19.60 26.52 30.26
C SER A 414 20.58 27.63 29.88
N GLY A 415 20.18 28.89 30.09
CA GLY A 415 21.00 30.07 29.81
C GLY A 415 20.15 31.32 29.55
N PRO A 416 20.78 32.47 29.26
CA PRO A 416 20.06 33.68 28.88
C PRO A 416 19.16 33.44 27.67
N VAL A 417 17.90 33.86 27.77
CA VAL A 417 16.94 33.77 26.68
C VAL A 417 15.98 34.95 26.75
N VAL A 418 15.63 35.48 25.58
CA VAL A 418 14.51 36.40 25.40
C VAL A 418 13.56 35.78 24.41
N GLU A 419 12.33 35.49 24.84
CA GLU A 419 11.23 35.12 23.94
C GLU A 419 10.31 36.30 23.72
N VAL A 420 10.04 36.63 22.46
CA VAL A 420 9.14 37.70 22.05
C VAL A 420 7.96 37.06 21.35
N VAL A 421 6.77 37.18 21.93
CA VAL A 421 5.52 36.72 21.30
C VAL A 421 5.05 37.80 20.34
N LEU A 422 4.84 37.40 19.08
CA LEU A 422 4.49 38.28 17.98
C LEU A 422 3.09 37.98 17.46
N ASP A 423 2.24 39.01 17.41
CA ASP A 423 1.00 39.05 16.64
C ASP A 423 1.22 39.89 15.38
N GLY A 424 1.30 39.24 14.22
CA GLY A 424 1.93 39.82 13.04
C GLY A 424 3.39 40.21 13.34
N ASP A 425 3.70 41.49 13.20
CA ASP A 425 5.02 42.07 13.52
C ASP A 425 5.00 42.85 14.85
N THR A 426 3.93 42.78 15.64
CA THR A 426 3.81 43.51 16.91
C THR A 426 4.16 42.58 18.08
N CYS A 427 5.08 43.02 18.93
CA CYS A 427 5.36 42.38 20.20
C CYS A 427 4.17 42.54 21.15
N VAL A 428 3.62 41.42 21.64
CA VAL A 428 2.50 41.42 22.59
C VAL A 428 2.89 40.92 23.97
N GLU A 429 4.01 40.21 24.07
CA GLU A 429 4.51 39.66 25.33
C GLU A 429 6.01 39.37 25.19
N VAL A 430 6.75 39.53 26.29
CA VAL A 430 8.18 39.26 26.36
C VAL A 430 8.46 38.38 27.57
N ARG A 431 9.22 37.31 27.37
CA ARG A 431 9.58 36.33 28.41
C ARG A 431 11.11 36.19 28.49
N ARG A 432 11.60 35.78 29.66
CA ARG A 432 13.04 35.67 29.97
C ARG A 432 13.47 34.24 30.33
N GLU A 433 12.61 33.28 30.03
CA GLU A 433 12.84 31.84 30.16
C GLU A 433 12.34 31.13 28.89
N GLY A 434 12.85 29.93 28.63
CA GLY A 434 12.36 29.06 27.55
C GLY A 434 11.42 27.99 28.10
N GLY A 435 10.69 27.30 27.23
CA GLY A 435 9.72 26.28 27.64
C GLY A 435 8.27 26.76 27.67
N ASN A 436 7.99 27.94 27.10
CA ASN A 436 6.69 28.59 27.24
C ASN A 436 5.72 28.25 26.09
N PRO A 437 4.40 28.39 26.30
CA PRO A 437 3.41 28.17 25.26
C PRO A 437 3.63 29.07 24.04
N ILE A 438 3.49 28.48 22.85
CA ILE A 438 3.42 29.20 21.57
C ILE A 438 1.95 29.49 21.29
N PRO A 439 1.41 30.72 21.41
CA PRO A 439 -0.03 30.92 21.30
C PRO A 439 -0.56 30.64 19.87
N PRO A 440 -1.81 30.16 19.72
CA PRO A 440 -2.41 29.95 18.39
C PRO A 440 -2.42 31.25 17.56
N GLY A 441 -2.11 31.15 16.27
CA GLY A 441 -2.05 32.30 15.36
C GLY A 441 -0.86 33.25 15.54
N LYS A 442 -0.06 33.06 16.60
CA LYS A 442 1.12 33.88 16.91
C LYS A 442 2.42 33.15 16.60
N ARG A 443 3.51 33.92 16.56
CA ARG A 443 4.89 33.41 16.45
C ARG A 443 5.64 33.75 17.72
N VAL A 444 6.65 32.95 18.06
CA VAL A 444 7.60 33.28 19.13
C VAL A 444 8.99 33.43 18.51
N LEU A 445 9.59 34.61 18.64
CA LEU A 445 11.00 34.81 18.36
C LEU A 445 11.78 34.54 19.64
N ALA A 446 12.61 33.51 19.66
CA ALA A 446 13.49 33.20 20.78
C ALA A 446 14.94 33.58 20.43
N VAL A 447 15.54 34.45 21.24
CA VAL A 447 16.95 34.84 21.16
C VAL A 447 17.68 34.19 22.32
N TYR A 448 18.46 33.16 22.03
CA TYR A 448 19.17 32.32 22.98
C TYR A 448 20.64 32.73 23.12
N GLY A 449 21.18 32.60 24.33
CA GLY A 449 22.59 32.72 24.64
C GLY A 449 23.10 34.17 24.62
N THR A 450 24.34 34.39 24.17
CA THR A 450 24.98 35.71 24.16
C THR A 450 24.15 36.80 23.44
N PRO A 451 23.49 36.51 22.29
CA PRO A 451 22.65 37.48 21.60
C PRO A 451 21.42 37.96 22.39
N ALA A 452 20.96 37.23 23.44
CA ALA A 452 19.76 37.56 24.20
C ALA A 452 19.79 38.99 24.76
N ARG A 453 20.98 39.49 25.12
CA ARG A 453 21.20 40.86 25.63
C ARG A 453 20.70 41.96 24.69
N PHE A 454 20.69 41.71 23.38
CA PHE A 454 20.24 42.68 22.38
C PHE A 454 18.72 42.71 22.21
N ALA A 455 18.01 41.74 22.80
CA ALA A 455 16.55 41.69 22.84
C ALA A 455 15.99 42.09 24.21
N GLU A 456 16.84 42.48 25.17
CA GLU A 456 16.42 42.83 26.54
C GLU A 456 15.57 44.10 26.63
N SER A 457 15.74 45.04 25.71
CA SER A 457 14.99 46.30 25.68
C SER A 457 13.61 46.18 25.02
N ILE A 458 13.28 45.05 24.41
CA ILE A 458 11.99 44.85 23.73
C ILE A 458 10.86 44.85 24.75
N VAL A 459 9.80 45.59 24.44
CA VAL A 459 8.58 45.68 25.26
C VAL A 459 7.31 45.45 24.41
N PRO A 460 6.19 45.03 25.02
CA PRO A 460 4.91 45.00 24.32
C PRO A 460 4.57 46.34 23.64
N GLY A 461 4.11 46.28 22.39
CA GLY A 461 3.88 47.43 21.51
C GLY A 461 4.99 47.67 20.49
N ASP A 462 6.19 47.15 20.71
CA ASP A 462 7.30 47.26 19.76
C ASP A 462 7.00 46.53 18.45
N ARG A 463 7.48 47.09 17.33
CA ARG A 463 7.43 46.43 16.02
C ARG A 463 8.72 45.66 15.76
N ILE A 464 8.61 44.36 15.59
CA ILE A 464 9.69 43.43 15.23
C ILE A 464 9.42 42.90 13.82
N ARG A 465 10.16 43.41 12.83
CA ARG A 465 9.99 42.96 11.44
C ARG A 465 10.85 41.73 11.20
N ILE A 466 10.21 40.65 10.75
CA ILE A 466 10.91 39.44 10.30
C ILE A 466 10.88 39.41 8.77
N ALA A 467 12.01 39.73 8.14
CA ALA A 467 12.17 39.65 6.70
C ALA A 467 12.60 38.24 6.32
N GLN A 468 11.82 37.55 5.48
CA GLN A 468 12.20 36.23 4.95
C GLN A 468 12.31 36.32 3.43
N THR A 469 13.37 35.76 2.88
CA THR A 469 13.59 35.69 1.43
C THR A 469 13.77 34.24 1.01
N VAL A 470 13.18 33.92 -0.14
CA VAL A 470 13.31 32.64 -0.82
C VAL A 470 13.90 32.93 -2.19
N ASN A 471 15.05 32.33 -2.52
CA ASN A 471 15.78 32.56 -3.78
C ASN A 471 15.87 34.06 -4.14
N ASP A 472 16.34 34.89 -3.20
CA ASP A 472 16.48 36.34 -3.36
C ASP A 472 15.19 37.07 -3.84
N GLY A 473 14.03 36.53 -3.46
CA GLY A 473 12.73 37.11 -3.79
C GLY A 473 12.18 36.70 -5.15
N ASP A 474 12.64 35.58 -5.73
CA ASP A 474 12.12 35.03 -6.99
C ASP A 474 10.57 35.00 -6.98
N PRO A 475 9.90 35.80 -7.85
CA PRO A 475 8.44 35.85 -7.95
C PRO A 475 7.80 34.48 -8.22
N TYR A 476 8.54 33.58 -8.89
CA TYR A 476 8.07 32.24 -9.20
C TYR A 476 7.94 31.40 -7.93
N TRP A 477 9.00 31.32 -7.11
CA TRP A 477 8.97 30.56 -5.86
C TRP A 477 8.09 31.20 -4.80
N THR A 478 8.09 32.53 -4.69
CA THR A 478 7.23 33.25 -3.73
C THR A 478 5.74 33.10 -4.04
N SER A 479 5.35 32.75 -5.28
CA SER A 479 3.97 32.40 -5.62
C SER A 479 3.53 31.00 -5.18
N MET A 480 4.48 30.14 -4.75
CA MET A 480 4.19 28.78 -4.28
C MET A 480 3.79 28.82 -2.81
N THR A 481 2.54 28.44 -2.54
CA THR A 481 1.96 28.48 -1.19
C THR A 481 2.16 27.17 -0.44
N ASN A 482 2.57 26.11 -1.11
CA ASN A 482 2.97 24.88 -0.44
C ASN A 482 4.26 24.38 -1.08
N ALA A 483 5.08 23.69 -0.30
CA ALA A 483 6.26 23.03 -0.82
C ALA A 483 6.66 21.88 0.08
N ILE A 484 7.24 20.84 -0.52
CA ILE A 484 7.93 19.77 0.19
C ILE A 484 9.24 19.45 -0.50
N GLN A 485 10.21 18.99 0.27
CA GLN A 485 11.49 18.52 -0.25
C GLN A 485 11.60 17.00 -0.17
N GLY A 486 12.08 16.40 -1.24
CA GLY A 486 12.33 14.97 -1.34
C GLY A 486 13.65 14.72 -2.04
N GLY A 487 13.62 13.90 -3.07
CA GLY A 487 14.74 13.63 -3.95
C GLY A 487 14.98 12.14 -4.14
N PRO A 488 15.55 11.72 -5.28
CA PRO A 488 15.88 12.58 -6.39
C PRO A 488 14.67 12.88 -7.28
N PHE A 489 14.81 13.86 -8.16
CA PHE A 489 13.86 14.05 -9.25
C PHE A 489 13.97 12.90 -10.25
N LEU A 490 12.85 12.27 -10.60
CA LEU A 490 12.84 11.05 -11.41
C LEU A 490 12.46 11.31 -12.86
N VAL A 491 11.51 12.22 -13.09
CA VAL A 491 11.00 12.56 -14.43
C VAL A 491 10.85 14.07 -14.53
N ARG A 492 11.37 14.66 -15.60
CA ARG A 492 11.29 16.09 -15.93
C ARG A 492 10.80 16.24 -17.36
N LYS A 493 9.61 16.83 -17.56
CA LYS A 493 9.00 17.02 -18.89
C LYS A 493 8.91 15.69 -19.68
N GLY A 494 8.57 14.60 -18.99
CA GLY A 494 8.50 13.26 -19.59
C GLY A 494 9.85 12.59 -19.89
N ILE A 495 10.97 13.24 -19.55
CA ILE A 495 12.33 12.72 -19.70
C ILE A 495 12.82 12.20 -18.35
N LEU A 496 13.44 11.03 -18.34
CA LEU A 496 14.02 10.44 -17.12
C LEU A 496 15.21 11.28 -16.65
N SER A 497 15.32 11.48 -15.34
CA SER A 497 16.47 12.13 -14.73
C SER A 497 17.38 11.08 -14.08
N MET A 498 18.69 11.26 -14.26
CA MET A 498 19.73 10.37 -13.72
C MET A 498 20.48 11.01 -12.54
N GLU A 499 20.06 12.20 -12.11
CA GLU A 499 20.65 12.92 -10.97
C GLU A 499 20.37 12.15 -9.68
N THR A 500 21.41 11.91 -8.88
CA THR A 500 21.28 11.19 -7.61
C THR A 500 21.04 12.11 -6.42
N GLU A 501 21.25 13.42 -6.57
CA GLU A 501 21.11 14.44 -5.51
C GLU A 501 21.90 14.07 -4.23
N ASN A 502 23.10 13.51 -4.43
CA ASN A 502 24.00 13.02 -3.37
C ASN A 502 23.37 11.96 -2.45
N LEU A 503 22.37 11.21 -2.95
CA LEU A 503 21.82 10.06 -2.25
C LEU A 503 22.79 8.87 -2.37
N ASN A 504 22.83 8.07 -1.31
CA ASN A 504 23.72 6.92 -1.27
C ASN A 504 23.29 5.82 -2.25
N ASP A 505 24.25 4.97 -2.63
CA ASP A 505 24.02 3.84 -3.55
C ASP A 505 22.91 2.90 -3.06
N SER A 506 22.82 2.69 -1.74
CA SER A 506 21.80 1.84 -1.14
C SER A 506 20.37 2.33 -1.36
N ILE A 507 20.15 3.63 -1.57
CA ILE A 507 18.87 4.23 -1.92
C ILE A 507 18.68 4.25 -3.43
N VAL A 508 19.74 4.56 -4.18
CA VAL A 508 19.66 4.77 -5.64
C VAL A 508 19.49 3.45 -6.39
N ASN A 509 20.38 2.48 -6.13
CA ASN A 509 20.54 1.30 -6.98
C ASN A 509 19.91 0.02 -6.41
N LYS A 510 19.64 -0.05 -5.10
CA LYS A 510 18.95 -1.20 -4.50
C LYS A 510 17.44 -1.10 -4.61
N ARG A 511 16.77 -2.25 -4.63
CA ARG A 511 15.31 -2.33 -4.60
C ARG A 511 14.76 -1.98 -3.22
N HIS A 512 13.80 -1.08 -3.19
CA HIS A 512 13.04 -0.73 -1.99
C HIS A 512 11.58 -0.49 -2.35
N PRO A 513 10.68 -0.50 -1.35
CA PRO A 513 9.44 0.25 -1.44
C PRO A 513 9.73 1.72 -1.78
N ARG A 514 8.91 2.32 -2.65
CA ARG A 514 9.11 3.68 -3.16
C ARG A 514 7.83 4.49 -3.00
N SER A 515 7.97 5.76 -2.68
CA SER A 515 6.88 6.74 -2.67
C SER A 515 7.24 7.90 -3.60
N VAL A 516 6.30 8.31 -4.44
CA VAL A 516 6.53 9.37 -5.43
C VAL A 516 5.29 10.24 -5.55
N ILE A 517 5.52 11.54 -5.75
CA ILE A 517 4.50 12.54 -6.03
C ILE A 517 4.86 13.30 -7.31
N GLY A 518 3.85 13.82 -8.01
CA GLY A 518 4.08 14.79 -9.07
C GLY A 518 2.86 15.02 -9.93
N LEU A 519 3.10 15.31 -11.22
CA LEU A 519 2.08 15.68 -12.18
C LEU A 519 2.12 14.79 -13.43
N THR A 520 0.93 14.39 -13.89
CA THR A 520 0.73 13.77 -15.20
C THR A 520 0.93 14.80 -16.32
N GLU A 521 1.04 14.34 -17.57
CA GLU A 521 1.03 15.19 -18.77
C GLU A 521 -0.20 16.13 -18.83
N LYS A 522 -1.32 15.72 -18.23
CA LYS A 522 -2.56 16.49 -18.16
C LYS A 522 -2.61 17.47 -16.99
N GLY A 523 -1.53 17.62 -16.23
CA GLY A 523 -1.47 18.46 -15.03
C GLY A 523 -2.30 17.92 -13.85
N GLN A 524 -2.63 16.61 -13.85
CA GLN A 524 -3.29 15.97 -12.72
C GLN A 524 -2.24 15.56 -11.68
N TRP A 525 -2.56 15.72 -10.41
CA TRP A 525 -1.71 15.22 -9.33
C TRP A 525 -1.73 13.70 -9.28
N PHE A 526 -0.63 13.09 -8.86
CA PHE A 526 -0.63 11.69 -8.50
C PHE A 526 0.15 11.42 -7.21
N PHE A 527 -0.30 10.39 -6.50
CA PHE A 527 0.46 9.71 -5.46
C PHE A 527 0.76 8.30 -5.94
N PHE A 528 2.02 7.88 -5.81
CA PHE A 528 2.47 6.56 -6.23
C PHE A 528 3.17 5.87 -5.07
N VAL A 529 2.85 4.58 -4.88
CA VAL A 529 3.63 3.69 -4.03
C VAL A 529 3.94 2.39 -4.79
N GLY A 530 5.23 2.05 -4.84
CA GLY A 530 5.69 0.72 -5.22
C GLY A 530 6.01 -0.07 -3.95
N ASP A 531 5.37 -1.22 -3.76
CA ASP A 531 5.65 -2.07 -2.59
C ASP A 531 7.00 -2.77 -2.75
N GLY A 532 7.58 -3.24 -1.64
CA GLY A 532 8.85 -3.97 -1.66
C GLY A 532 9.10 -4.76 -0.38
N ARG A 533 10.24 -5.47 -0.35
CA ARG A 533 10.68 -6.31 0.78
C ARG A 533 9.72 -7.46 1.13
N ASN A 534 8.97 -7.95 0.15
CA ASN A 534 8.09 -9.10 0.30
C ASN A 534 8.24 -10.04 -0.91
N ALA A 535 8.88 -11.20 -0.74
CA ALA A 535 9.18 -12.12 -1.83
C ALA A 535 7.95 -12.65 -2.60
N VAL A 536 6.79 -12.74 -1.94
CA VAL A 536 5.55 -13.26 -2.53
C VAL A 536 4.81 -12.17 -3.29
N HIS A 537 4.80 -10.95 -2.74
CA HIS A 537 4.00 -9.84 -3.24
C HIS A 537 4.79 -8.84 -4.10
N SER A 538 5.92 -8.32 -3.60
CA SER A 538 6.74 -7.36 -4.32
C SER A 538 8.17 -7.29 -3.78
N VAL A 539 9.16 -7.46 -4.66
CA VAL A 539 10.59 -7.31 -4.30
C VAL A 539 11.04 -5.86 -4.20
N GLY A 540 10.25 -4.91 -4.73
CA GLY A 540 10.58 -3.49 -4.75
C GLY A 540 11.23 -3.05 -6.06
N PHE A 541 11.57 -1.76 -6.10
CA PHE A 541 12.01 -1.08 -7.32
C PHE A 541 13.29 -0.31 -7.07
N THR A 542 14.14 -0.25 -8.08
CA THR A 542 15.17 0.78 -8.16
C THR A 542 14.53 2.13 -8.51
N LEU A 543 15.25 3.23 -8.33
CA LEU A 543 14.75 4.55 -8.75
C LEU A 543 14.55 4.61 -10.27
N ALA A 544 15.45 4.01 -11.04
CA ALA A 544 15.36 3.95 -12.51
C ALA A 544 14.11 3.18 -12.97
N GLU A 545 13.83 2.02 -12.38
CA GLU A 545 12.60 1.26 -12.69
C GLU A 545 11.34 2.05 -12.33
N THR A 546 11.36 2.75 -11.20
CA THR A 546 10.24 3.60 -10.78
C THR A 546 10.01 4.74 -11.79
N ALA A 547 11.07 5.42 -12.23
CA ALA A 547 11.00 6.48 -13.21
C ALA A 547 10.43 5.99 -14.56
N GLU A 548 10.88 4.81 -15.03
CA GLU A 548 10.38 4.16 -16.25
C GLU A 548 8.89 3.81 -16.14
N ILE A 549 8.45 3.27 -15.01
CA ILE A 549 7.02 2.98 -14.76
C ILE A 549 6.20 4.26 -14.84
N LEU A 550 6.64 5.32 -14.16
CA LEU A 550 5.92 6.60 -14.14
C LEU A 550 5.82 7.21 -15.54
N LYS A 551 6.94 7.27 -16.27
CA LYS A 551 6.97 7.77 -17.65
C LYS A 551 6.01 7.00 -18.56
N LYS A 552 6.01 5.66 -18.50
CA LYS A 552 5.09 4.81 -19.28
C LYS A 552 3.62 5.03 -18.94
N ASN A 553 3.32 5.54 -17.75
CA ASN A 553 1.96 5.85 -17.30
C ASN A 553 1.59 7.33 -17.45
N GLY A 554 2.29 8.09 -18.32
CA GLY A 554 1.94 9.46 -18.68
C GLY A 554 2.30 10.49 -17.62
N VAL A 555 3.30 10.20 -16.78
CA VAL A 555 3.83 11.15 -15.79
C VAL A 555 4.88 12.06 -16.45
N SER A 556 4.71 13.37 -16.28
CA SER A 556 5.63 14.38 -16.81
C SER A 556 6.62 14.90 -15.78
N TYR A 557 6.21 14.98 -14.51
CA TYR A 557 7.05 15.44 -13.42
C TYR A 557 6.89 14.50 -12.23
N ALA A 558 8.01 14.02 -11.68
CA ALA A 558 7.99 13.07 -10.57
C ALA A 558 9.12 13.33 -9.58
N LEU A 559 8.78 13.58 -8.32
CA LEU A 559 9.72 13.73 -7.21
C LEU A 559 9.63 12.50 -6.31
N ASN A 560 10.75 11.79 -6.14
CA ASN A 560 10.86 10.73 -5.15
C ASN A 560 10.73 11.30 -3.73
N LEU A 561 10.04 10.56 -2.87
CA LEU A 561 9.86 10.86 -1.45
C LEU A 561 10.58 9.82 -0.59
N ASP A 562 10.42 9.89 0.73
CA ASP A 562 10.99 8.86 1.59
C ASP A 562 10.35 7.49 1.29
N GLY A 563 11.18 6.45 1.27
CA GLY A 563 10.80 5.11 0.84
C GLY A 563 10.90 4.07 1.94
N GLY A 564 11.06 2.81 1.55
CA GLY A 564 11.24 1.72 2.53
C GLY A 564 10.01 1.56 3.42
N GLY A 565 10.20 1.44 4.73
CA GLY A 565 9.08 1.26 5.66
C GLY A 565 8.19 2.50 5.80
N SER A 566 8.64 3.66 5.34
CA SER A 566 7.83 4.89 5.32
C SER A 566 6.78 4.86 4.21
N SER A 567 6.95 4.04 3.17
CA SER A 567 6.06 3.99 2.01
C SER A 567 4.65 3.56 2.37
N THR A 568 3.76 4.55 2.41
CA THR A 568 2.36 4.36 2.78
C THR A 568 1.48 5.21 1.87
N LEU A 569 0.45 4.59 1.31
CA LEU A 569 -0.59 5.25 0.52
C LEU A 569 -1.95 5.02 1.20
N PHE A 570 -2.58 6.10 1.62
CA PHE A 570 -3.94 6.10 2.16
C PHE A 570 -4.90 6.58 1.07
N ALA A 571 -6.02 5.89 0.85
CA ALA A 571 -7.12 6.39 0.04
C ALA A 571 -8.45 5.74 0.43
N GLY A 572 -9.53 6.51 0.36
CA GLY A 572 -10.88 5.99 0.63
C GLY A 572 -11.04 5.41 2.04
N GLY A 573 -10.36 5.99 3.04
CA GLY A 573 -10.49 5.59 4.44
C GLY A 573 -9.57 4.45 4.90
N ARG A 574 -8.64 3.97 4.05
CA ARG A 574 -7.72 2.87 4.41
C ARG A 574 -6.37 2.97 3.71
N ILE A 575 -5.42 2.19 4.20
CA ILE A 575 -4.13 1.96 3.54
C ILE A 575 -4.36 1.06 2.30
N MET A 576 -3.70 1.40 1.19
CA MET A 576 -3.92 0.81 -0.13
C MET A 576 -2.71 0.03 -0.66
N ASN A 577 -1.73 -0.26 0.20
CA ASN A 577 -0.48 -0.95 -0.14
C ASN A 577 0.00 -1.86 1.00
N VAL A 578 0.92 -2.78 0.72
CA VAL A 578 1.47 -3.69 1.74
C VAL A 578 2.67 -3.05 2.42
N LEU A 579 2.53 -2.78 3.71
CA LEU A 579 3.53 -2.11 4.53
C LEU A 579 4.74 -3.04 4.76
N SER A 580 5.95 -2.58 4.40
CA SER A 580 7.13 -3.46 4.42
C SER A 580 7.56 -3.90 5.81
N ASP A 581 7.19 -3.14 6.84
CA ASP A 581 7.53 -3.43 8.24
C ASP A 581 6.40 -4.23 8.92
N GLY A 582 5.37 -4.63 8.17
CA GLY A 582 4.18 -5.35 8.67
C GLY A 582 3.19 -4.48 9.45
N ARG A 583 3.55 -3.23 9.73
CA ARG A 583 2.70 -2.19 10.31
C ARG A 583 3.07 -0.84 9.70
N GLU A 584 2.23 0.16 9.92
CA GLU A 584 2.50 1.51 9.46
C GLU A 584 3.65 2.10 10.26
N ARG A 585 4.66 2.61 9.56
CA ARG A 585 5.79 3.29 10.20
C ARG A 585 5.37 4.72 10.54
N PRO A 586 5.63 5.20 11.76
CA PRO A 586 5.53 6.62 12.07
C PRO A 586 6.47 7.46 11.18
N VAL A 587 5.94 8.48 10.52
CA VAL A 587 6.67 9.42 9.65
C VAL A 587 6.50 10.85 10.15
N SER A 588 7.41 11.75 9.76
CA SER A 588 7.38 13.14 10.22
C SER A 588 6.24 13.96 9.62
N TYR A 589 5.89 13.70 8.35
CA TYR A 589 4.80 14.37 7.67
C TYR A 589 4.34 13.57 6.44
N GLY A 590 3.20 13.98 5.88
CA GLY A 590 2.65 13.44 4.64
C GLY A 590 2.22 14.55 3.68
N VAL A 591 1.65 14.14 2.54
CA VAL A 591 0.93 15.02 1.63
C VAL A 591 -0.47 14.45 1.43
N GLY A 592 -1.48 15.26 1.76
CA GLY A 592 -2.90 14.90 1.66
C GLY A 592 -3.61 15.60 0.50
N ALA A 593 -4.65 14.94 -0.01
CA ALA A 593 -5.57 15.45 -1.02
C ALA A 593 -6.95 15.66 -0.42
N PHE A 594 -7.37 16.92 -0.33
CA PHE A 594 -8.60 17.36 0.34
C PHE A 594 -9.65 17.76 -0.70
N PRO A 595 -10.91 17.33 -0.59
CA PRO A 595 -11.97 17.78 -1.50
C PRO A 595 -12.11 19.31 -1.51
N LYS A 596 -12.19 19.89 -2.71
CA LYS A 596 -12.57 21.30 -2.91
C LYS A 596 -14.07 21.44 -2.66
N GLY A 597 -14.47 22.41 -1.84
CA GLY A 597 -15.89 22.66 -1.52
C GLY A 597 -16.50 21.64 -0.54
N GLY A 598 -15.68 20.97 0.26
CA GLY A 598 -16.08 20.05 1.34
C GLY A 598 -15.80 20.60 2.74
N ASN A 599 -16.16 21.87 2.94
CA ASN A 599 -16.67 22.57 4.12
C ASN A 599 -16.75 24.05 3.73
#